data_AF-A0A2V8A4W6-F1
#
_entry.id   AF-A0A2V8A4W6-F1
#
_cell.length_a   1.000
_cell.length_b   1.000
_cell.length_c   1.000
_cell.angle_alpha   90.00
_cell.angle_beta   90.00
_cell.angle_gamma   90.00
#
_symmetry.space_group_name_H-M   'P 1'
#
loop_
_entity.id
_entity.type
_entity.pdbx_description
1 polymer ?
#
loop_
_entity_poly.entity_id
_entity_poly.type
_entity_poly.pdbx_seq_one_letter_code
_entity_poly.pdbx_strand_id
1 'polypeptide(L)'
;GLLTNWTITQTQRFKAAVAQRDIADWYGFWFTADFTLFQPTWFHKAPWEDPQDFAARSPITHVANVTTPLMLVLGDQDYRTPPADGGEMMFRALKYRRIPTVMVRFPRETHELSRSGEPRHRVERLQHIVGWMDQWLMGKKNAVYQTQ
;
A
#
# COMPACT_ATOMS: atom_id res chain seq x y z
N GLY A 1 5.40 -3.24 -0.83
CA GLY A 1 3.97 -2.86 -0.79
C GLY A 1 3.12 -4.01 -0.31
N LEU A 2 2.70 -4.88 -1.22
CA LEU A 2 1.79 -6.01 -0.98
C LEU A 2 2.00 -6.74 0.36
N LEU A 3 3.21 -7.28 0.62
CA LEU A 3 3.44 -8.06 1.83
C LEU A 3 3.36 -7.25 3.12
N THR A 4 3.60 -5.93 3.07
CA THR A 4 3.34 -5.06 4.22
C THR A 4 1.84 -5.03 4.52
N ASN A 5 1.01 -4.80 3.50
CA ASN A 5 -0.46 -4.83 3.65
C ASN A 5 -0.94 -6.19 4.15
N TRP A 6 -0.47 -7.28 3.53
CA TRP A 6 -0.81 -8.63 3.97
C TRP A 6 -0.42 -8.82 5.44
N THR A 7 0.83 -8.56 5.80
CA THR A 7 1.35 -8.84 7.15
C THR A 7 0.52 -8.15 8.24
N ILE A 8 0.16 -6.88 8.08
CA ILE A 8 -0.62 -6.15 9.10
C ILE A 8 -2.08 -6.60 9.22
N THR A 9 -2.59 -7.37 8.24
CA THR A 9 -3.91 -8.02 8.32
C THR A 9 -3.85 -9.37 9.03
N GLN A 10 -2.66 -9.99 9.10
CA GLN A 10 -2.45 -11.33 9.66
C GLN A 10 -1.93 -11.31 11.10
N THR A 11 -1.39 -10.18 11.57
CA THR A 11 -0.81 -10.11 12.92
C THR A 11 -0.79 -8.69 13.50
N GLN A 12 -0.84 -8.61 14.83
CA GLN A 12 -0.74 -7.35 15.59
C GLN A 12 0.65 -7.07 16.16
N ARG A 13 1.66 -7.82 15.71
CA ARG A 13 3.04 -7.71 16.23
C ARG A 13 3.74 -6.40 15.85
N PHE A 14 3.26 -5.68 14.83
CA PHE A 14 3.91 -4.50 14.29
C PHE A 14 3.30 -3.22 14.88
N LYS A 15 4.15 -2.32 15.36
CA LYS A 15 3.74 -1.01 15.93
C LYS A 15 3.52 0.06 14.86
N ALA A 16 4.10 -0.11 13.67
CA ALA A 16 3.99 0.81 12.55
C ALA A 16 4.25 0.06 11.25
N ALA A 17 3.67 0.53 10.16
CA ALA A 17 3.91 0.00 8.82
C ALA A 17 4.03 1.12 7.78
N VAL A 18 4.85 0.85 6.75
CA VAL A 18 4.95 1.67 5.54
C VAL A 18 4.82 0.74 4.33
N ALA A 19 3.76 0.90 3.55
CA ALA A 19 3.59 0.22 2.28
C ALA A 19 3.86 1.22 1.14
N GLN A 20 4.73 0.82 0.22
CA GLN A 20 5.08 1.61 -0.95
C GLN A 20 4.71 0.81 -2.21
N ARG A 21 4.11 1.48 -3.21
CA ARG A 21 3.75 0.89 -4.52
C ARG A 21 3.14 -0.49 -4.35
N ASP A 22 2.04 -0.49 -3.62
CA ASP A 22 1.43 -1.67 -3.03
C ASP A 22 0.27 -2.19 -3.87
N ILE A 23 -0.16 -3.40 -3.50
CA ILE A 23 -1.35 -4.05 -4.03
C ILE A 23 -2.19 -4.40 -2.81
N ALA A 24 -3.49 -4.17 -2.92
CA ALA A 24 -4.50 -4.45 -1.90
C ALA A 24 -5.54 -5.44 -2.41
N ASP A 25 -5.87 -5.35 -3.70
CA ASP A 25 -6.75 -6.28 -4.41
C ASP A 25 -6.05 -6.89 -5.62
N TRP A 26 -5.87 -8.20 -5.59
CA TRP A 26 -5.31 -8.93 -6.74
C TRP A 26 -6.29 -9.03 -7.90
N TYR A 27 -7.60 -9.05 -7.64
CA TYR A 27 -8.60 -9.15 -8.70
C TYR A 27 -8.55 -7.89 -9.57
N GLY A 28 -8.68 -6.71 -8.96
CA GLY A 28 -8.55 -5.42 -9.65
C GLY A 28 -7.19 -5.25 -10.32
N PHE A 29 -6.10 -5.52 -9.59
CA PHE A 29 -4.74 -5.43 -10.11
C PHE A 29 -4.52 -6.21 -11.40
N TRP A 30 -5.11 -7.40 -11.52
CA TRP A 30 -4.98 -8.24 -12.72
C TRP A 30 -5.46 -7.52 -13.99
N PHE A 31 -6.46 -6.65 -13.89
CA PHE A 31 -7.01 -5.90 -15.03
C PHE A 31 -6.31 -4.57 -15.30
N THR A 32 -5.66 -3.98 -14.29
CA THR A 32 -5.18 -2.59 -14.35
C THR A 32 -3.68 -2.46 -14.53
N ALA A 33 -2.91 -3.48 -14.15
CA ALA A 33 -1.46 -3.48 -14.28
C ALA A 33 -0.99 -3.40 -15.75
N ASP A 34 0.15 -2.76 -15.99
CA ASP A 34 0.71 -2.48 -17.32
C ASP A 34 1.28 -3.69 -18.07
N PHE A 35 1.12 -4.91 -17.57
CA PHE A 35 1.62 -6.12 -18.20
C PHE A 35 0.52 -7.18 -18.35
N THR A 36 0.29 -7.58 -19.60
CA THR A 36 -0.89 -8.35 -20.04
C THR A 36 -0.80 -9.86 -19.82
N LEU A 37 0.38 -10.38 -19.46
CA LEU A 37 0.63 -11.81 -19.25
C LEU A 37 0.90 -12.13 -17.77
N PHE A 38 0.17 -11.49 -16.86
CA PHE A 38 0.20 -11.89 -15.46
C PHE A 38 -0.53 -13.22 -15.26
N GLN A 39 0.22 -14.32 -15.43
CA GLN A 39 -0.20 -15.67 -15.06
C GLN A 39 0.78 -16.25 -14.05
N PRO A 40 0.79 -15.74 -12.82
CA PRO A 40 1.68 -16.30 -11.83
C PRO A 40 1.17 -17.70 -11.45
N THR A 41 2.10 -18.63 -11.28
CA THR A 41 1.80 -20.04 -11.00
C THR A 41 1.14 -20.30 -9.63
N TRP A 42 0.94 -19.24 -8.84
CA TRP A 42 0.32 -19.28 -7.51
C TRP A 42 -1.18 -18.93 -7.50
N PHE A 43 -1.78 -18.57 -8.64
CA PHE A 43 -3.24 -18.54 -8.83
C PHE A 43 -3.66 -19.72 -9.71
N HIS A 44 -4.81 -20.32 -9.42
CA HIS A 44 -5.23 -21.54 -10.12
C HIS A 44 -5.88 -21.28 -11.49
N LYS A 45 -6.61 -20.17 -11.64
CA LYS A 45 -7.35 -19.79 -12.86
C LYS A 45 -7.34 -18.28 -13.06
N ALA A 46 -7.97 -17.78 -14.14
CA ALA A 46 -8.17 -16.35 -14.31
C ALA A 46 -9.14 -15.75 -13.26
N PRO A 47 -9.09 -14.44 -12.99
CA PRO A 47 -9.90 -13.83 -11.93
C PRO A 47 -11.42 -14.05 -12.08
N TRP A 48 -11.96 -14.06 -13.30
CA TRP A 48 -13.39 -14.31 -13.55
C TRP A 48 -13.78 -15.78 -13.46
N GLU A 49 -12.81 -16.70 -13.47
CA GLU A 49 -13.05 -18.14 -13.35
C GLU A 49 -12.95 -18.63 -11.91
N ASP A 50 -12.09 -18.00 -11.10
CA ASP A 50 -11.94 -18.28 -9.67
C ASP A 50 -11.72 -16.98 -8.86
N PRO A 51 -12.76 -16.14 -8.70
CA PRO A 51 -12.64 -14.88 -7.97
C PRO A 51 -12.31 -15.09 -6.48
N GLN A 52 -12.58 -16.26 -5.93
CA GLN A 52 -12.34 -16.55 -4.51
C GLN A 52 -10.85 -16.77 -4.22
N ASP A 53 -10.08 -17.41 -5.11
CA ASP A 53 -8.62 -17.56 -4.94
C ASP A 53 -7.92 -16.19 -4.93
N PHE A 54 -8.38 -15.24 -5.75
CA PHE A 54 -7.90 -13.85 -5.75
C PHE A 54 -8.28 -13.12 -4.46
N ALA A 55 -9.55 -13.22 -4.04
CA ALA A 55 -10.01 -12.60 -2.80
C ALA A 55 -9.25 -13.13 -1.57
N ALA A 56 -9.03 -14.45 -1.47
CA ALA A 56 -8.35 -15.10 -0.36
C ALA A 56 -6.88 -14.66 -0.20
N ARG A 57 -6.25 -14.14 -1.27
CA ARG A 57 -4.86 -13.67 -1.26
C ARG A 57 -4.73 -12.14 -1.26
N SER A 58 -5.86 -11.44 -1.30
CA SER A 58 -5.92 -9.98 -1.35
C SER A 58 -5.92 -9.39 0.06
N PRO A 59 -4.96 -8.52 0.42
CA PRO A 59 -4.95 -7.89 1.74
C PRO A 59 -6.26 -7.17 2.11
N ILE A 60 -6.95 -6.57 1.15
CA ILE A 60 -8.18 -5.81 1.41
C ILE A 60 -9.30 -6.69 1.99
N THR A 61 -9.34 -7.97 1.64
CA THR A 61 -10.29 -8.96 2.18
C THR A 61 -10.18 -9.10 3.70
N HIS A 62 -8.98 -8.87 4.24
CA HIS A 62 -8.69 -9.01 5.67
C HIS A 62 -8.52 -7.65 6.38
N VAL A 63 -8.94 -6.55 5.76
CA VAL A 63 -8.73 -5.19 6.28
C VAL A 63 -9.37 -4.96 7.65
N ALA A 64 -10.41 -5.71 7.99
CA ALA A 64 -11.07 -5.67 9.30
C ALA A 64 -10.14 -6.02 10.47
N ASN A 65 -9.06 -6.76 10.21
CA ASN A 65 -8.10 -7.18 11.24
C ASN A 65 -7.03 -6.12 11.52
N VAL A 66 -6.88 -5.10 10.69
CA VAL A 66 -5.76 -4.15 10.84
C VAL A 66 -5.95 -3.28 12.08
N THR A 67 -4.97 -3.23 12.97
CA THR A 67 -4.85 -2.20 14.02
C THR A 67 -3.57 -1.35 13.90
N THR A 68 -2.65 -1.76 13.04
CA THR A 68 -1.34 -1.13 12.85
C THR A 68 -1.47 0.19 12.10
N PRO A 69 -0.89 1.30 12.61
CA PRO A 69 -0.75 2.54 11.86
C PRO A 69 -0.03 2.31 10.51
N LEU A 70 -0.62 2.80 9.42
CA LEU A 70 -0.09 2.60 8.06
C LEU A 70 0.20 3.91 7.33
N MET A 71 1.41 4.05 6.78
CA MET A 71 1.71 5.03 5.73
C MET A 71 1.72 4.34 4.36
N LEU A 72 1.05 4.97 3.40
CA LEU A 72 1.02 4.58 2.00
C LEU A 72 1.84 5.57 1.17
N VAL A 73 2.70 5.06 0.30
CA VAL A 73 3.60 5.86 -0.55
C VAL A 73 3.40 5.45 -2.01
N LEU A 74 2.78 6.32 -2.81
CA LEU A 74 2.29 6.02 -4.15
C LEU A 74 2.88 6.99 -5.18
N GLY A 75 3.08 6.52 -6.41
CA GLY A 75 3.38 7.36 -7.56
C GLY A 75 2.13 7.54 -8.42
N ASP A 76 1.84 8.76 -8.88
CA ASP A 76 0.64 9.05 -9.68
C ASP A 76 0.68 8.46 -11.10
N GLN A 77 1.87 8.09 -11.58
CA GLN A 77 2.10 7.48 -12.89
C GLN A 77 2.61 6.03 -12.74
N ASP A 78 2.33 5.39 -11.61
CA ASP A 78 2.64 3.97 -11.40
C ASP A 78 1.58 3.08 -12.04
N TYR A 79 1.79 2.71 -13.29
CA TYR A 79 0.93 1.75 -13.99
C TYR A 79 1.32 0.29 -13.72
N ARG A 80 2.46 0.03 -13.07
CA ARG A 80 2.87 -1.32 -12.70
C ARG A 80 2.05 -1.82 -11.52
N THR A 81 1.81 -0.96 -10.54
CA THR A 81 0.88 -1.18 -9.41
C THR A 81 -0.01 0.05 -9.27
N PRO A 82 -1.09 0.15 -10.07
CA PRO A 82 -1.99 1.29 -10.05
C PRO A 82 -2.48 1.63 -8.63
N PRO A 83 -2.43 2.92 -8.21
CA PRO A 83 -2.84 3.34 -6.87
C PRO A 83 -4.25 2.87 -6.47
N ALA A 84 -5.16 2.77 -7.44
CA ALA A 84 -6.54 2.37 -7.24
C ALA A 84 -6.67 0.97 -6.62
N ASP A 85 -5.94 -0.03 -7.12
CA ASP A 85 -6.00 -1.43 -6.64
C ASP A 85 -5.04 -1.71 -5.46
N GLY A 86 -4.45 -0.66 -4.91
CA GLY A 86 -3.46 -0.70 -3.84
C GLY A 86 -3.80 0.29 -2.74
N GLY A 87 -2.93 1.28 -2.58
CA GLY A 87 -3.00 2.20 -1.46
C GLY A 87 -4.30 3.01 -1.37
N GLU A 88 -4.96 3.37 -2.48
CA GLU A 88 -6.21 4.14 -2.39
C GLU A 88 -7.34 3.35 -1.70
N MET A 89 -7.47 2.05 -2.00
CA MET A 89 -8.41 1.14 -1.33
C MET A 89 -8.07 1.01 0.17
N MET A 90 -6.81 0.73 0.50
CA MET A 90 -6.37 0.61 1.89
C MET A 90 -6.60 1.91 2.66
N PHE A 91 -6.26 3.07 2.07
CA PHE A 91 -6.43 4.37 2.68
C PHE A 91 -7.91 4.62 3.03
N ARG A 92 -8.82 4.43 2.08
CA ARG A 92 -10.26 4.61 2.28
C ARG A 92 -10.79 3.69 3.38
N ALA A 93 -10.46 2.39 3.33
CA ALA A 93 -10.93 1.40 4.30
C ALA A 93 -10.41 1.68 5.71
N LEU A 94 -9.12 1.99 5.86
CA LEU A 94 -8.51 2.26 7.16
C LEU A 94 -8.97 3.60 7.76
N LYS A 95 -9.19 4.62 6.93
CA LYS A 95 -9.81 5.89 7.37
C LYS A 95 -11.21 5.67 7.90
N TYR A 96 -12.04 4.89 7.20
CA TYR A 96 -13.38 4.53 7.69
C TYR A 96 -13.32 3.83 9.05
N ARG A 97 -12.35 2.92 9.23
CA ARG A 97 -12.11 2.20 10.49
C ARG A 97 -11.38 3.02 11.57
N ARG A 98 -11.08 4.29 11.31
CA ARG A 98 -10.33 5.19 12.22
C ARG A 98 -8.97 4.64 12.64
N ILE A 99 -8.32 3.86 11.76
CA ILE A 99 -6.94 3.45 11.95
C ILE A 99 -6.04 4.62 11.54
N PRO A 100 -5.02 5.00 12.34
CA PRO A 100 -4.09 6.06 11.96
C PRO A 100 -3.42 5.72 10.62
N THR A 101 -3.76 6.49 9.59
CA THR A 101 -3.32 6.20 8.22
C THR A 101 -3.07 7.48 7.47
N VAL A 102 -1.99 7.52 6.69
CA VAL A 102 -1.64 8.63 5.79
C VAL A 102 -1.30 8.08 4.41
N MET A 103 -1.55 8.86 3.37
CA MET A 103 -1.20 8.52 1.99
C MET A 103 -0.43 9.69 1.38
N VAL A 104 0.81 9.42 1.00
CA VAL A 104 1.71 10.36 0.34
C VAL A 104 1.74 10.00 -1.14
N ARG A 105 1.28 10.92 -1.99
CA ARG A 105 1.25 10.77 -3.44
C ARG A 105 2.32 11.62 -4.07
N PHE A 106 3.11 11.03 -4.96
CA PHE A 106 4.14 11.72 -5.69
C PHE A 106 3.71 11.96 -7.15
N PRO A 107 3.51 13.22 -7.56
CA PRO A 107 3.15 13.54 -8.93
C PRO A 107 4.32 13.26 -9.88
N ARG A 108 4.00 12.81 -11.11
CA ARG A 108 4.98 12.45 -12.18
C ARG A 108 5.88 11.25 -11.85
N GLU A 109 5.59 10.53 -10.78
CA GLU A 109 6.39 9.40 -10.34
C GLU A 109 5.75 8.07 -10.72
N THR A 110 6.57 7.14 -11.19
CA THR A 110 6.16 5.81 -11.64
C THR A 110 6.50 4.74 -10.58
N HIS A 111 6.43 3.46 -10.98
CA HIS A 111 6.91 2.36 -10.15
C HIS A 111 8.40 2.47 -9.75
N GLU A 112 9.16 3.29 -10.47
CA GLU A 112 10.58 3.50 -10.28
C GLU A 112 10.92 4.66 -9.33
N LEU A 113 9.93 5.27 -8.65
CA LEU A 113 10.10 6.36 -7.67
C LEU A 113 11.32 6.20 -6.76
N SER A 114 11.59 4.99 -6.27
CA SER A 114 12.72 4.76 -5.36
C SER A 114 14.10 4.78 -6.00
N ARG A 115 14.17 4.48 -7.30
CA ARG A 115 15.40 4.21 -8.04
C ARG A 115 15.73 5.36 -9.00
N SER A 116 14.79 5.73 -9.86
CA SER A 116 14.97 6.74 -10.90
C SER A 116 13.97 7.91 -10.85
N GLY A 117 13.18 8.01 -9.77
CA GLY A 117 12.32 9.18 -9.55
C GLY A 117 13.09 10.49 -9.41
N GLU A 118 12.37 11.61 -9.48
CA GLU A 118 12.93 12.95 -9.32
C GLU A 118 13.75 13.00 -8.01
N PRO A 119 14.99 13.54 -8.03
CA PRO A 119 15.86 13.53 -6.85
C PRO A 119 15.20 14.11 -5.59
N ARG A 120 14.39 15.17 -5.73
CA ARG A 120 13.65 15.76 -4.61
C ARG A 120 12.62 14.78 -4.02
N HIS A 121 11.86 14.10 -4.87
CA HIS A 121 10.82 13.15 -4.43
C HIS A 121 11.46 11.94 -3.75
N ARG A 122 12.65 11.53 -4.19
CA ARG A 122 13.42 10.47 -3.52
C ARG A 122 13.83 10.84 -2.10
N VAL A 123 14.27 12.08 -1.89
CA VAL A 123 14.63 12.60 -0.56
C VAL A 123 13.38 12.76 0.30
N GLU A 124 12.34 13.41 -0.22
CA GLU A 124 11.07 13.64 0.47
C GLU A 124 10.40 12.33 0.91
N ARG A 125 10.39 11.30 0.05
CA ARG A 125 9.94 9.96 0.41
C ARG A 125 10.66 9.40 1.63
N LEU A 126 11.99 9.51 1.66
CA LEU A 126 12.78 9.01 2.80
C LEU A 126 12.49 9.81 4.08
N GLN A 127 12.33 11.13 3.97
CA GLN A 127 11.93 11.98 5.09
C GLN A 127 10.57 11.56 5.66
N HIS A 128 9.59 11.27 4.80
CA HIS A 128 8.29 10.78 5.25
C HIS A 128 8.38 9.45 5.98
N ILE A 129 9.14 8.49 5.43
CA ILE A 129 9.35 7.16 6.03
C ILE A 129 10.01 7.29 7.41
N VAL A 130 11.10 8.06 7.51
CA VAL A 130 11.81 8.29 8.77
C VAL A 130 10.88 8.97 9.78
N GLY A 131 10.18 10.03 9.38
CA GLY A 131 9.26 10.75 10.26
C GLY A 131 8.10 9.88 10.76
N TRP A 132 7.60 8.96 9.94
CA TRP A 132 6.54 8.03 10.33
C TRP A 132 7.03 7.02 11.38
N MET A 133 8.21 6.43 11.14
CA MET A 133 8.81 5.51 12.09
C MET A 133 9.19 6.21 13.40
N ASP A 134 9.73 7.43 13.32
CA ASP A 134 10.06 8.25 14.50
C ASP A 134 8.81 8.51 15.37
N GLN A 135 7.66 8.79 14.75
CA GLN A 135 6.42 8.99 15.49
C GLN A 135 5.96 7.73 16.22
N TRP A 136 5.91 6.60 15.53
CA TRP A 136 5.27 5.38 16.06
C TRP A 136 6.20 4.45 16.82
N LEU A 137 7.50 4.52 16.58
CA LEU A 137 8.50 3.69 17.25
C LEU A 137 9.29 4.46 18.32
N MET A 138 9.49 5.77 18.13
CA MET A 138 10.29 6.61 19.04
C MET A 138 9.47 7.66 19.80
N GLY A 139 8.16 7.77 19.55
CA GLY A 139 7.28 8.73 20.22
C GLY A 139 7.51 10.19 19.81
N LYS A 140 8.27 10.46 18.74
CA LYS A 140 8.52 11.82 18.26
C LYS A 140 7.29 12.34 17.50
N LYS A 141 6.45 13.13 18.18
CA LYS A 141 5.24 13.69 17.55
C LYS A 141 5.59 14.44 16.25
N ASN A 142 4.91 14.10 15.16
CA ASN A 142 5.04 14.79 13.89
C ASN A 142 3.72 15.49 13.56
N ALA A 143 3.76 16.82 13.48
CA ALA A 143 2.57 17.64 13.21
C ALA A 143 1.91 17.32 11.86
N VAL A 144 2.69 16.85 10.88
CA VAL A 144 2.20 16.50 9.53
C VAL A 144 1.23 15.31 9.58
N TYR A 145 1.36 14.43 10.58
CA TYR A 145 0.60 13.18 10.68
C TYR A 145 -0.46 13.20 11.77
N GLN A 146 -0.85 14.38 12.27
CA GLN A 146 -1.98 14.49 13.19
C GLN A 146 -3.27 14.13 12.45
N THR A 147 -3.72 12.89 12.62
CA THR A 147 -5.00 12.42 12.10
C THR A 147 -6.11 12.93 13.00
N GLN A 148 -7.05 13.67 12.43
CA GLN A 148 -8.34 14.00 13.07
C GLN A 148 -9.16 12.74 13.36
#